data_AF-A0A7R9BGT4-F1
#
_entry.id   AF-A0A7R9BGT4-F1
#
_cell.length_a   1.000
_cell.length_b   1.000
_cell.length_c   1.000
_cell.angle_alpha   90.00
_cell.angle_beta   90.00
_cell.angle_gamma   90.00
#
_symmetry.space_group_name_H-M   'P 1'
#
loop_
_entity.id
_entity.type
_entity.pdbx_description
1 polymer ?
#
loop_
_entity_poly.entity_id
_entity_poly.type
_entity_poly.pdbx_seq_one_letter_code
_entity_poly.pdbx_strand_id
1 'polypeptide(L)'
;MNRSNRPSSFTTYLTLYPSKLAVNTITSNLLWLYLVTSICGVEETGLTSGDDFFLVEEIKALLSAVFSKLTRVDLNEEIPGLTSFLDFFSNFVDHFMGVSYGDELFQNFVLMPMQRQQNVEYRRLVWGEKSAALRVLTLRTTPFMSNLLGEREVDDEMLKLYRHALQSGVVRADRQPVLYKIAVHHLDLESRDGKIDQ
;
A
#
# COMPACT_ATOMS: atom_id res chain seq x y z
N MET A 1 -20.99 -31.95 12.75
CA MET A 1 -19.96 -32.40 11.79
C MET A 1 -20.61 -32.60 10.43
N ASN A 2 -20.34 -31.74 9.46
CA ASN A 2 -20.49 -32.07 8.04
C ASN A 2 -19.47 -31.24 7.26
N ARG A 3 -18.37 -31.88 6.83
CA ARG A 3 -17.16 -31.28 6.25
C ARG A 3 -17.11 -31.37 4.72
N SER A 4 -18.24 -31.53 4.02
CA SER A 4 -18.25 -32.01 2.63
C SER A 4 -18.71 -31.01 1.56
N ASN A 5 -18.66 -29.70 1.81
CA ASN A 5 -19.04 -28.73 0.78
C ASN A 5 -18.13 -27.48 0.73
N ARG A 6 -16.81 -27.68 0.82
CA ARG A 6 -15.84 -26.62 0.54
C ARG A 6 -15.40 -26.70 -0.93
N PRO A 7 -15.47 -25.60 -1.71
CA PRO A 7 -15.01 -25.59 -3.08
C PRO A 7 -13.51 -25.90 -3.16
N SER A 8 -13.12 -26.81 -4.06
CA SER A 8 -11.76 -27.32 -4.21
C SER A 8 -10.85 -26.45 -5.08
N SER A 9 -11.31 -25.30 -5.57
CA SER A 9 -10.45 -24.37 -6.31
C SER A 9 -10.86 -22.91 -6.13
N PHE A 10 -9.87 -22.02 -6.12
CA PHE A 10 -10.02 -20.58 -6.01
C PHE A 10 -10.89 -19.98 -7.15
N THR A 11 -10.84 -20.58 -8.33
CA THR A 11 -11.66 -20.22 -9.49
C THR A 11 -13.16 -20.40 -9.22
N THR A 12 -13.53 -21.43 -8.45
CA THR A 12 -14.93 -21.71 -8.09
C THR A 12 -15.52 -20.65 -7.15
N TYR A 13 -14.70 -20.00 -6.32
CA TYR A 13 -15.12 -18.93 -5.41
C TYR A 13 -15.58 -17.66 -6.17
N LEU A 14 -14.84 -17.28 -7.22
CA LEU A 14 -15.18 -16.10 -8.03
C LEU A 14 -16.46 -16.30 -8.86
N THR A 15 -16.76 -17.53 -9.28
CA THR A 15 -17.97 -17.86 -10.06
C THR A 15 -19.25 -17.97 -9.24
N LEU A 16 -19.16 -18.23 -7.93
CA LEU A 16 -20.34 -18.44 -7.06
C LEU A 16 -20.92 -17.16 -6.46
N TYR A 17 -20.21 -16.02 -6.54
CA TYR A 17 -20.65 -14.74 -5.97
C TYR A 17 -20.72 -13.55 -6.96
N PRO A 18 -21.21 -13.69 -8.20
CA PRO A 18 -21.22 -12.59 -9.16
C PRO A 18 -22.30 -11.51 -8.89
N SER A 19 -23.37 -11.82 -8.15
CA SER A 19 -24.59 -10.98 -8.08
C SER A 19 -24.75 -10.14 -6.81
N LYS A 20 -23.79 -10.17 -5.87
CA LYS A 20 -23.74 -9.24 -4.72
C LYS A 20 -22.62 -8.20 -4.83
N LEU A 21 -22.05 -8.08 -6.02
CA LEU A 21 -21.10 -7.05 -6.41
C LEU A 21 -21.86 -5.76 -6.76
N ALA A 22 -22.53 -5.16 -5.77
CA ALA A 22 -23.01 -3.80 -5.84
C ALA A 22 -21.82 -2.85 -5.64
N VAL A 23 -21.70 -1.86 -6.53
CA VAL A 23 -20.55 -0.95 -6.74
C VAL A 23 -20.05 -0.22 -5.47
N ASN A 24 -20.83 -0.22 -4.38
CA ASN A 24 -20.47 0.41 -3.11
C ASN A 24 -20.07 -0.58 -1.99
N THR A 25 -19.99 -1.88 -2.27
CA THR A 25 -19.63 -2.94 -1.28
C THR A 25 -18.42 -3.78 -1.73
N ILE A 26 -17.93 -3.54 -2.95
CA ILE A 26 -16.89 -4.35 -3.61
C ILE A 26 -15.47 -3.91 -3.25
N THR A 27 -15.27 -2.62 -3.05
CA THR A 27 -13.93 -2.02 -2.93
C THR A 27 -13.22 -2.44 -1.66
N SER A 28 -13.94 -2.61 -0.56
CA SER A 28 -13.37 -2.95 0.75
C SER A 28 -13.41 -4.45 1.07
N ASN A 29 -14.03 -5.32 0.26
CA ASN A 29 -14.20 -6.73 0.62
C ASN A 29 -13.42 -7.72 -0.25
N LEU A 30 -13.24 -7.48 -1.55
CA LEU A 30 -12.50 -8.41 -2.43
C LEU A 30 -11.00 -8.16 -2.44
N LEU A 31 -10.57 -6.89 -2.41
CA LEU A 31 -9.16 -6.54 -2.16
C LEU A 31 -8.72 -7.04 -0.78
N TRP A 32 -9.63 -6.95 0.18
CA TRP A 32 -9.40 -7.23 1.57
C TRP A 32 -9.36 -8.74 1.87
N LEU A 33 -10.30 -9.51 1.33
CA LEU A 33 -10.28 -10.98 1.41
C LEU A 33 -9.06 -11.58 0.70
N TYR A 34 -8.61 -10.98 -0.39
CA TYR A 34 -7.42 -11.40 -1.12
C TYR A 34 -6.10 -11.07 -0.39
N LEU A 35 -5.99 -9.87 0.17
CA LEU A 35 -4.84 -9.48 0.99
C LEU A 35 -4.77 -10.27 2.30
N VAL A 36 -5.90 -10.57 2.94
CA VAL A 36 -5.96 -11.39 4.16
C VAL A 36 -5.68 -12.87 3.91
N THR A 37 -6.16 -13.44 2.81
CA THR A 37 -5.82 -14.84 2.47
C THR A 37 -4.36 -15.00 2.04
N SER A 38 -3.74 -13.95 1.52
CA SER A 38 -2.32 -13.94 1.18
C SER A 38 -1.41 -13.72 2.41
N ILE A 39 -1.80 -12.85 3.35
CA ILE A 39 -0.95 -12.42 4.48
C ILE A 39 -1.20 -13.25 5.76
N CYS A 40 -2.39 -13.83 5.98
CA CYS A 40 -2.71 -14.56 7.23
C CYS A 40 -2.34 -16.05 7.24
N GLY A 41 -1.51 -16.53 6.32
CA GLY A 41 -1.04 -17.92 6.36
C GLY A 41 -2.04 -18.88 5.75
N VAL A 42 -1.68 -19.37 4.58
CA VAL A 42 -2.33 -20.50 3.95
C VAL A 42 -1.81 -21.79 4.60
N GLU A 43 -2.13 -22.04 5.87
CA GLU A 43 -1.85 -23.34 6.49
C GLU A 43 -2.86 -24.43 6.05
N GLU A 44 -4.00 -24.06 5.46
CA GLU A 44 -5.04 -25.03 5.05
C GLU A 44 -5.06 -25.43 3.55
N THR A 45 -4.27 -24.83 2.65
CA THR A 45 -4.35 -25.20 1.20
C THR A 45 -3.14 -25.94 0.63
N GLY A 46 -2.08 -26.17 1.41
CA GLY A 46 -0.93 -26.94 0.95
C GLY A 46 -0.13 -26.30 -0.19
N LEU A 47 -0.34 -25.01 -0.49
CA LEU A 47 0.62 -24.21 -1.25
C LEU A 47 1.83 -23.95 -0.35
N THR A 48 2.96 -24.53 -0.73
CA THR A 48 4.23 -24.46 0.00
C THR A 48 4.72 -23.01 0.13
N SER A 49 5.04 -22.60 1.37
CA SER A 49 5.82 -21.44 1.83
C SER A 49 5.61 -20.09 1.11
N GLY A 50 5.22 -19.08 1.90
CA GLY A 50 4.76 -17.75 1.46
C GLY A 50 5.74 -16.83 0.74
N ASP A 51 6.80 -17.35 0.13
CA ASP A 51 7.88 -16.54 -0.46
C ASP A 51 7.65 -16.19 -1.94
N ASP A 52 6.92 -17.02 -2.71
CA ASP A 52 6.69 -16.78 -4.15
C ASP A 52 5.23 -16.50 -4.52
N PHE A 53 4.32 -16.43 -3.54
CA PHE A 53 2.88 -16.25 -3.78
C PHE A 53 2.59 -15.02 -4.66
N PHE A 54 3.31 -13.93 -4.44
CA PHE A 54 3.15 -12.68 -5.17
C PHE A 54 3.78 -12.68 -6.58
N LEU A 55 4.59 -13.69 -6.90
CA LEU A 55 5.16 -13.90 -8.23
C LEU A 55 4.27 -14.75 -9.13
N VAL A 56 3.21 -15.35 -8.58
CA VAL A 56 2.22 -16.10 -9.36
C VAL A 56 1.46 -15.14 -10.28
N GLU A 57 1.46 -15.42 -11.58
CA GLU A 57 0.92 -14.50 -12.60
C GLU A 57 -0.59 -14.27 -12.46
N GLU A 58 -1.35 -15.29 -12.05
CA GLU A 58 -2.78 -15.18 -11.79
C GLU A 58 -3.06 -14.20 -10.63
N ILE A 59 -2.17 -14.19 -9.64
CA ILE A 59 -2.21 -13.31 -8.48
C ILE A 59 -1.89 -11.88 -8.90
N LYS A 60 -0.85 -11.67 -9.71
CA LYS A 60 -0.53 -10.36 -10.29
C LYS A 60 -1.65 -9.82 -11.18
N ALA A 61 -2.25 -10.67 -12.02
CA ALA A 61 -3.36 -10.29 -12.89
C ALA A 61 -4.59 -9.83 -12.10
N LEU A 62 -4.91 -10.54 -11.01
CA LEU A 62 -5.97 -10.14 -10.09
C LEU A 62 -5.63 -8.82 -9.41
N LEU A 63 -4.44 -8.70 -8.81
CA LEU A 63 -3.99 -7.48 -8.15
C LEU A 63 -4.02 -6.28 -9.09
N SER A 64 -3.60 -6.45 -10.34
CA SER A 64 -3.65 -5.39 -11.36
C SER A 64 -5.09 -4.99 -11.70
N ALA A 65 -5.99 -5.96 -11.87
CA ALA A 65 -7.41 -5.71 -12.13
C ALA A 65 -8.13 -5.05 -10.94
N VAL A 66 -7.69 -5.33 -9.71
CA VAL A 66 -8.18 -4.60 -8.54
C VAL A 66 -7.56 -3.21 -8.51
N PHE A 67 -6.25 -3.07 -8.66
CA PHE A 67 -5.52 -1.81 -8.66
C PHE A 67 -6.12 -0.77 -9.63
N SER A 68 -6.50 -1.20 -10.84
CA SER A 68 -7.15 -0.31 -11.83
C SER A 68 -8.50 0.25 -11.37
N LYS A 69 -9.13 -0.35 -10.35
CA LYS A 69 -10.41 0.08 -9.77
C LYS A 69 -10.24 0.84 -8.45
N LEU A 70 -9.05 0.80 -7.83
CA LEU A 70 -8.80 1.39 -6.50
C LEU A 70 -8.31 2.83 -6.52
N THR A 71 -8.35 3.53 -7.66
CA THR A 71 -7.83 4.90 -7.77
C THR A 71 -8.62 5.93 -6.92
N ARG A 72 -9.66 5.52 -6.18
CA ARG A 72 -10.52 6.35 -5.33
C ARG A 72 -10.90 5.70 -4.00
N VAL A 73 -9.99 4.94 -3.37
CA VAL A 73 -10.27 4.30 -2.07
C VAL A 73 -10.01 5.27 -0.93
N ASP A 74 -10.93 5.32 0.03
CA ASP A 74 -10.72 5.93 1.34
C ASP A 74 -10.36 4.82 2.34
N LEU A 75 -9.14 4.86 2.88
CA LEU A 75 -8.63 3.90 3.87
C LEU A 75 -8.76 4.43 5.30
N ASN A 76 -9.42 5.58 5.47
CA ASN A 76 -9.80 6.11 6.77
C ASN A 76 -11.13 5.51 7.25
N GLU A 77 -11.93 4.93 6.34
CA GLU A 77 -13.15 4.22 6.69
C GLU A 77 -12.83 2.84 7.30
N GLU A 78 -13.67 2.43 8.26
CA GLU A 78 -13.59 1.07 8.81
C GLU A 78 -13.81 0.04 7.70
N ILE A 79 -12.89 -0.91 7.61
CA ILE A 79 -12.99 -1.98 6.63
C ILE A 79 -13.60 -3.21 7.32
N PRO A 80 -14.77 -3.71 6.86
CA PRO A 80 -15.42 -4.86 7.48
C PRO A 80 -14.49 -6.07 7.57
N GLY A 81 -14.33 -6.59 8.79
CA GLY A 81 -13.45 -7.73 9.06
C GLY A 81 -12.01 -7.35 9.43
N LEU A 82 -11.60 -6.08 9.24
CA LEU A 82 -10.31 -5.59 9.74
C LEU A 82 -10.49 -4.92 11.10
N THR A 83 -9.64 -5.29 12.04
CA THR A 83 -9.52 -4.56 13.31
C THR A 83 -8.73 -3.26 13.14
N SER A 84 -7.65 -3.27 12.35
CA SER A 84 -6.77 -2.10 12.15
C SER A 84 -6.09 -2.14 10.78
N PHE A 85 -6.42 -1.17 9.90
CA PHE A 85 -5.72 -1.05 8.62
C PHE A 85 -4.24 -0.73 8.79
N LEU A 86 -3.86 -0.01 9.85
CA LEU A 86 -2.47 0.30 10.13
C LEU A 86 -1.65 -0.98 10.40
N ASP A 87 -2.16 -1.91 11.21
CA ASP A 87 -1.46 -3.17 11.53
C ASP A 87 -1.34 -4.06 10.29
N PHE A 88 -2.43 -4.14 9.53
CA PHE A 88 -2.44 -4.82 8.25
C PHE A 88 -1.39 -4.23 7.29
N PHE A 89 -1.36 -2.91 7.16
CA PHE A 89 -0.44 -2.21 6.28
C PHE A 89 1.01 -2.38 6.73
N SER A 90 1.26 -2.37 8.04
CA SER A 90 2.55 -2.70 8.63
C SER A 90 3.04 -4.08 8.21
N ASN A 91 2.20 -5.10 8.36
CA ASN A 91 2.54 -6.45 7.91
C ASN A 91 2.75 -6.52 6.40
N PHE A 92 1.92 -5.83 5.60
CA PHE A 92 2.08 -5.78 4.16
C PHE A 92 3.44 -5.18 3.74
N VAL A 93 3.88 -4.10 4.38
CA VAL A 93 5.19 -3.48 4.09
C VAL A 93 6.34 -4.43 4.44
N ASP A 94 6.23 -5.21 5.54
CA ASP A 94 7.25 -6.23 5.88
C ASP A 94 7.32 -7.32 4.83
N HIS A 95 6.17 -7.83 4.39
CA HIS A 95 6.11 -8.83 3.32
C HIS A 95 6.69 -8.26 2.03
N PHE A 96 6.31 -7.04 1.64
CA PHE A 96 6.87 -6.37 0.47
C PHE A 96 8.41 -6.30 0.52
N MET A 97 8.99 -5.95 1.66
CA MET A 97 10.45 -5.92 1.83
C MET A 97 11.09 -7.31 1.75
N GLY A 98 10.39 -8.35 2.21
CA GLY A 98 10.90 -9.73 2.26
C GLY A 98 10.83 -10.49 0.93
N VAL A 99 9.77 -10.30 0.14
CA VAL A 99 9.44 -11.24 -0.96
C VAL A 99 9.20 -10.60 -2.33
N SER A 100 8.96 -9.29 -2.39
CA SER A 100 8.55 -8.64 -3.65
C SER A 100 9.72 -8.07 -4.48
N TYR A 101 10.91 -7.95 -3.89
CA TYR A 101 12.14 -7.42 -4.53
C TYR A 101 11.94 -6.11 -5.33
N GLY A 102 10.96 -5.28 -4.98
CA GLY A 102 10.67 -4.04 -5.70
C GLY A 102 9.84 -4.22 -6.98
N ASP A 103 8.95 -5.20 -7.05
CA ASP A 103 7.94 -5.26 -8.13
C ASP A 103 7.07 -3.99 -8.15
N GLU A 104 6.90 -3.39 -9.34
CA GLU A 104 6.26 -2.08 -9.51
C GLU A 104 4.81 -2.05 -9.02
N LEU A 105 4.06 -3.15 -9.16
CA LEU A 105 2.66 -3.21 -8.72
C LEU A 105 2.60 -3.13 -7.19
N PHE A 106 3.45 -3.89 -6.51
CA PHE A 106 3.52 -3.89 -5.04
C PHE A 106 4.03 -2.58 -4.48
N GLN A 107 5.04 -1.98 -5.11
CA GLN A 107 5.47 -0.63 -4.74
C GLN A 107 4.30 0.36 -4.81
N ASN A 108 3.45 0.27 -5.83
CA ASN A 108 2.27 1.12 -5.91
C ASN A 108 1.23 0.81 -4.82
N PHE A 109 1.08 -0.45 -4.40
CA PHE A 109 0.25 -0.79 -3.23
C PHE A 109 0.83 -0.25 -1.92
N VAL A 110 2.14 -0.10 -1.79
CA VAL A 110 2.77 0.60 -0.64
C VAL A 110 2.51 2.10 -0.70
N LEU A 111 2.63 2.72 -1.89
CA LEU A 111 2.41 4.16 -2.05
C LEU A 111 0.94 4.57 -1.89
N MET A 112 -0.01 3.67 -2.17
CA MET A 112 -1.44 3.99 -2.18
C MET A 112 -1.96 4.49 -0.82
N PRO A 113 -1.68 3.83 0.32
CA PRO A 113 -2.01 4.36 1.65
C PRO A 113 -1.25 5.63 2.05
N MET A 114 -0.15 5.95 1.39
CA MET A 114 0.67 7.12 1.70
C MET A 114 0.14 8.43 1.09
N GLN A 115 -0.98 8.40 0.36
CA GLN A 115 -1.58 9.61 -0.22
C GLN A 115 -1.99 10.63 0.85
N ARG A 116 -2.00 11.92 0.51
CA ARG A 116 -2.25 13.01 1.47
C ARG A 116 -3.62 12.96 2.14
N GLN A 117 -4.64 12.50 1.43
CA GLN A 117 -6.00 12.35 1.95
C GLN A 117 -6.15 11.21 2.96
N GLN A 118 -5.16 10.31 3.06
CA GLN A 118 -5.19 9.17 3.97
C GLN A 118 -4.56 9.55 5.31
N ASN A 119 -4.87 8.75 6.34
CA ASN A 119 -4.32 8.89 7.68
C ASN A 119 -2.80 9.04 7.65
N VAL A 120 -2.30 10.04 8.38
CA VAL A 120 -0.86 10.35 8.47
C VAL A 120 -0.04 9.17 9.00
N GLU A 121 -0.64 8.33 9.84
CA GLU A 121 0.03 7.14 10.41
C GLU A 121 0.55 6.20 9.32
N TYR A 122 -0.11 6.10 8.16
CA TYR A 122 0.40 5.27 7.06
C TYR A 122 1.69 5.83 6.46
N ARG A 123 1.81 7.16 6.38
CA ARG A 123 3.06 7.81 5.95
C ARG A 123 4.14 7.70 7.02
N ARG A 124 3.80 7.92 8.28
CA ARG A 124 4.73 7.80 9.43
C ARG A 124 5.32 6.40 9.52
N LEU A 125 4.50 5.39 9.34
CA LEU A 125 4.93 4.00 9.31
C LEU A 125 6.02 3.76 8.26
N VAL A 126 5.82 4.20 7.01
CA VAL A 126 6.78 3.93 5.92
C VAL A 126 8.03 4.82 6.01
N TRP A 127 7.86 6.11 6.31
CA TRP A 127 8.98 7.07 6.35
C TRP A 127 9.77 7.00 7.66
N GLY A 128 9.16 6.54 8.75
CA GLY A 128 9.76 6.41 10.07
C GLY A 128 10.07 4.96 10.39
N GLU A 129 9.09 4.24 10.94
CA GLU A 129 9.26 2.90 11.53
C GLU A 129 9.85 1.89 10.54
N LYS A 130 9.40 1.92 9.29
CA LYS A 130 9.81 1.03 8.19
C LYS A 130 10.63 1.75 7.13
N SER A 131 11.44 2.72 7.54
CA SER A 131 12.30 3.51 6.64
C SER A 131 13.25 2.67 5.75
N ALA A 132 13.53 1.42 6.12
CA ALA A 132 14.23 0.46 5.25
C ALA A 132 13.50 0.22 3.91
N ALA A 133 12.16 0.24 3.91
CA ALA A 133 11.32 0.09 2.72
C ALA A 133 11.57 1.19 1.69
N LEU A 134 11.96 2.40 2.13
CA LEU A 134 12.26 3.51 1.22
C LEU A 134 13.35 3.14 0.20
N ARG A 135 14.31 2.28 0.56
CA ARG A 135 15.41 1.91 -0.34
C ARG A 135 14.94 1.09 -1.54
N VAL A 136 13.92 0.27 -1.34
CA VAL A 136 13.36 -0.63 -2.37
C VAL A 136 12.18 -0.01 -3.14
N LEU A 137 11.65 1.11 -2.65
CA LEU A 137 10.65 1.94 -3.34
C LEU A 137 11.31 2.80 -4.44
N THR A 138 11.66 2.16 -5.55
CA THR A 138 12.42 2.71 -6.68
C THR A 138 11.57 3.16 -7.87
N LEU A 139 10.23 3.17 -7.73
CA LEU A 139 9.31 3.65 -8.76
C LEU A 139 9.72 5.02 -9.32
N ARG A 140 9.72 5.12 -10.66
CA ARG A 140 9.96 6.38 -11.38
C ARG A 140 8.67 7.21 -11.53
N THR A 141 7.55 6.52 -11.65
CA THR A 141 6.22 7.13 -11.79
C THR A 141 5.20 6.31 -10.99
N THR A 142 4.08 6.94 -10.67
CA THR A 142 2.94 6.28 -10.00
C THR A 142 1.66 7.01 -10.40
N PRO A 143 0.53 6.30 -10.58
CA PRO A 143 -0.75 6.94 -10.84
C PRO A 143 -1.24 7.82 -9.68
N PHE A 144 -0.69 7.65 -8.48
CA PHE A 144 -1.07 8.43 -7.29
C PHE A 144 -0.27 9.72 -7.11
N MET A 145 0.57 10.10 -8.07
CA MET A 145 1.49 11.22 -7.93
C MET A 145 0.79 12.52 -7.51
N SER A 146 -0.37 12.84 -8.11
CA SER A 146 -1.15 14.02 -7.72
C SER A 146 -1.60 13.99 -6.26
N ASN A 147 -2.05 12.84 -5.77
CA ASN A 147 -2.58 12.67 -4.42
C ASN A 147 -1.47 12.56 -3.36
N LEU A 148 -0.27 12.11 -3.75
CA LEU A 148 0.92 12.07 -2.90
C LEU A 148 1.52 13.46 -2.69
N LEU A 149 1.51 14.30 -3.73
CA LEU A 149 1.96 15.68 -3.63
C LEU A 149 0.92 16.56 -2.95
N GLY A 150 -0.36 16.44 -3.34
CA GLY A 150 -1.52 17.02 -2.68
C GLY A 150 -1.32 18.45 -2.15
N GLU A 151 -2.05 18.76 -1.08
CA GLU A 151 -1.83 19.96 -0.27
C GLU A 151 -0.64 19.78 0.68
N ARG A 152 -0.17 20.89 1.24
CA ARG A 152 0.95 20.96 2.18
C ARG A 152 0.83 19.89 3.28
N GLU A 153 1.95 19.25 3.61
CA GLU A 153 2.06 18.44 4.82
C GLU A 153 2.05 19.35 6.05
N VAL A 154 1.08 19.13 6.93
CA VAL A 154 0.87 19.90 8.16
C VAL A 154 1.45 19.20 9.38
N ASP A 155 1.81 17.92 9.23
CA ASP A 155 2.39 17.13 10.30
C ASP A 155 3.91 17.38 10.42
N ASP A 156 4.31 18.04 11.51
CA ASP A 156 5.71 18.39 11.78
C ASP A 156 6.64 17.18 11.85
N GLU A 157 6.13 16.04 12.32
CA GLU A 157 6.89 14.80 12.38
C GLU A 157 7.18 14.26 10.98
N MET A 158 6.18 14.24 10.09
CA MET A 158 6.38 13.91 8.68
C MET A 158 7.40 14.83 7.99
N LEU A 159 7.35 16.14 8.24
CA LEU A 159 8.35 17.08 7.71
C LEU A 159 9.77 16.75 8.19
N LYS A 160 9.93 16.38 9.47
CA LYS A 160 11.22 15.91 10.01
C LYS A 160 11.67 14.61 9.33
N LEU A 161 10.76 13.66 9.11
CA LEU A 161 11.05 12.40 8.44
C LEU A 161 11.49 12.60 6.98
N TYR A 162 10.78 13.44 6.21
CA TYR A 162 11.18 13.80 4.85
C TYR A 162 12.59 14.40 4.82
N ARG A 163 12.86 15.35 5.72
CA ARG A 163 14.17 16.01 5.82
C ARG A 163 15.27 15.00 6.16
N HIS A 164 15.02 14.13 7.14
CA HIS A 164 15.96 13.09 7.55
C HIS A 164 16.25 12.11 6.42
N ALA A 165 15.25 11.66 5.68
CA ALA A 165 15.40 10.73 4.57
C ALA A 165 16.26 11.30 3.42
N LEU A 166 16.14 12.61 3.15
CA LEU A 166 16.99 13.30 2.18
C LEU A 166 18.42 13.51 2.71
N GLN A 167 18.57 13.99 3.94
CA GLN A 167 19.88 14.28 4.55
C GLN A 167 20.73 13.03 4.76
N SER A 168 20.10 11.92 5.13
CA SER A 168 20.77 10.62 5.29
C SER A 168 21.13 9.95 3.95
N GLY A 169 20.60 10.46 2.83
CA GLY A 169 20.78 9.88 1.50
C GLY A 169 20.05 8.55 1.29
N VAL A 170 19.12 8.18 2.18
CA VAL A 170 18.24 7.02 2.00
C VAL A 170 17.33 7.21 0.80
N VAL A 171 16.81 8.43 0.63
CA VAL A 171 16.02 8.85 -0.54
C VAL A 171 16.86 9.77 -1.41
N ARG A 172 17.04 9.39 -2.69
CA ARG A 172 17.80 10.16 -3.67
C ARG A 172 17.05 10.28 -5.00
N ALA A 173 17.24 11.39 -5.71
CA ALA A 173 16.58 11.65 -6.99
C ALA A 173 16.88 10.60 -8.07
N ASP A 174 18.08 10.00 -8.05
CA ASP A 174 18.51 9.00 -9.01
C ASP A 174 18.02 7.57 -8.69
N ARG A 175 17.74 7.29 -7.41
CA ARG A 175 17.37 5.95 -6.92
C ARG A 175 15.89 5.80 -6.61
N GLN A 176 15.27 6.80 -5.98
CA GLN A 176 13.85 6.82 -5.62
C GLN A 176 13.19 8.12 -6.10
N PRO A 177 12.99 8.31 -7.43
CA PRO A 177 12.51 9.57 -7.98
C PRO A 177 11.15 10.00 -7.42
N VAL A 178 10.22 9.05 -7.23
CA VAL A 178 8.89 9.35 -6.65
C VAL A 178 9.01 9.84 -5.21
N LEU A 179 9.71 9.11 -4.34
CA LEU A 179 9.89 9.49 -2.93
C LEU A 179 10.64 10.81 -2.79
N TYR A 180 11.69 11.02 -3.60
CA TYR A 180 12.45 12.26 -3.62
C TYR A 180 11.54 13.45 -3.96
N LYS A 181 10.70 13.30 -4.99
CA LYS A 181 9.75 14.34 -5.40
C LYS A 181 8.75 14.67 -4.30
N ILE A 182 8.24 13.67 -3.58
CA ILE A 182 7.33 13.85 -2.43
C ILE A 182 8.02 14.66 -1.33
N ALA A 183 9.21 14.23 -0.89
CA ALA A 183 9.93 14.88 0.20
C ALA A 183 10.29 16.34 -0.14
N VAL A 184 10.82 16.58 -1.34
CA VAL A 184 11.19 17.95 -1.77
C VAL A 184 9.96 18.85 -1.89
N HIS A 185 8.86 18.35 -2.45
CA HIS A 185 7.63 19.13 -2.60
C HIS A 185 7.11 19.64 -1.26
N HIS A 186 6.97 18.75 -0.27
CA HIS A 186 6.44 19.13 1.05
C HIS A 186 7.37 20.06 1.84
N LEU A 187 8.69 19.86 1.73
CA LEU A 187 9.68 20.74 2.37
C LEU A 187 9.77 22.13 1.70
N ASP A 188 9.62 22.21 0.37
CA ASP A 188 9.56 23.50 -0.32
C ASP A 188 8.32 24.30 0.13
N LEU A 189 7.15 23.66 0.21
CA LEU A 189 5.93 24.28 0.71
C LEU A 189 6.06 24.77 2.17
N GLU A 190 6.69 23.98 3.06
CA GLU A 190 6.99 24.43 4.43
C GLU A 190 7.88 25.69 4.45
N SER A 191 8.94 25.71 3.64
CA SER A 191 9.90 26.83 3.63
C SER A 191 9.30 28.17 3.14
N ARG A 192 8.21 28.11 2.37
CA ARG A 192 7.53 29.29 1.83
C ARG A 192 6.61 29.94 2.87
N ASP A 193 5.95 29.17 3.72
CA ASP A 193 5.09 29.69 4.78
C ASP A 193 5.89 30.37 5.89
N GLY A 194 7.07 29.83 6.24
CA GLY A 194 7.96 30.47 7.22
C GLY A 194 8.49 31.85 6.82
N LYS A 195 8.26 32.29 5.56
CA LYS A 195 8.58 33.64 5.05
C LYS A 195 7.41 34.61 5.08
N ILE A 196 6.18 34.15 5.32
CA ILE A 196 5.00 35.02 5.40
C ILE A 196 4.84 35.58 6.82
N ASP A 197 5.43 34.92 7.81
CA ASP A 197 5.40 35.30 9.23
C ASP A 197 6.65 36.09 9.70
N GLN A 198 7.50 36.57 8.78
CA GLN A 198 8.68 37.42 9.05
C GLN A 198 8.58 38.77 8.34
#